data_AF-A0A146KER4-F1
#
_entry.id   AF-A0A146KER4-F1
#
_cell.length_a   1.000
_cell.length_b   1.000
_cell.length_c   1.000
_cell.angle_alpha   90.00
_cell.angle_beta   90.00
_cell.angle_gamma   90.00
#
_symmetry.space_group_name_H-M   'P 1'
#
loop_
_entity.id
_entity.type
_entity.pdbx_description
1 polymer ?
#
loop_
_entity_poly.entity_id
_entity_poly.type
_entity_poly.pdbx_seq_one_letter_code
_entity_poly.pdbx_strand_id
1 'polypeptide(L)'
;EPHHLCIKKLRDLLYHQKSRKESRFGTNIVAKKEIDKIENWIQTNIIEYDDEQKYNEYKQNGSATAKQLYTHTFDTFMQEAKIIITTCSTIGDYKRFKNLNFPVCIIDDASGVLEPMSIIPLKHQVQQLVLSSSQQMQVTCMKQLKEKGVCFSLYEKFQQHNYPEFQLT
;
A
#
# COMPACT_ATOMS: atom_id res chain seq x y z
N GLU A 1 10.15 4.27 -10.43
CA GLU A 1 9.64 3.56 -9.24
C GLU A 1 9.19 4.58 -8.18
N PRO A 2 7.87 4.80 -8.01
CA PRO A 2 7.33 5.97 -7.31
C PRO A 2 7.37 5.93 -5.78
N HIS A 3 7.63 4.76 -5.19
CA HIS A 3 7.35 4.50 -3.76
C HIS A 3 8.30 5.27 -2.82
N HIS A 4 9.59 5.33 -3.15
CA HIS A 4 10.59 6.10 -2.39
C HIS A 4 10.35 7.61 -2.47
N LEU A 5 9.80 8.07 -3.61
CA LEU A 5 9.40 9.45 -3.82
C LEU A 5 8.20 9.82 -2.95
N CYS A 6 7.28 8.90 -2.68
CA CYS A 6 6.13 9.16 -1.81
C CYS A 6 6.55 9.30 -0.35
N ILE A 7 7.39 8.42 0.20
CA ILE A 7 7.83 8.52 1.60
C ILE A 7 8.74 9.73 1.80
N LYS A 8 9.67 9.98 0.87
CA LYS A 8 10.51 11.18 0.90
C LYS A 8 9.68 12.46 0.77
N LYS A 9 8.72 12.51 -0.17
CA LYS A 9 7.80 13.66 -0.28
C LYS A 9 6.90 13.82 0.94
N LEU A 10 6.42 12.73 1.56
CA LEU A 10 5.60 12.79 2.77
C LEU A 10 6.42 13.35 3.93
N ARG A 11 7.64 12.84 4.13
CA ARG A 11 8.59 13.36 5.10
C ARG A 11 8.91 14.83 4.84
N ASP A 12 9.23 15.19 3.61
CA ASP A 12 9.59 16.56 3.23
C ASP A 12 8.36 17.50 3.36
N LEU A 13 7.14 17.03 3.07
CA LEU A 13 5.88 17.76 3.32
C LEU A 13 5.64 17.99 4.81
N LEU A 14 5.85 16.98 5.66
CA LEU A 14 5.75 17.11 7.11
C LEU A 14 6.83 18.08 7.64
N TYR A 15 8.05 18.01 7.09
CA TYR A 15 9.14 18.91 7.43
C TYR A 15 8.86 20.37 7.04
N HIS A 16 8.26 20.59 5.87
CA HIS A 16 7.84 21.93 5.44
C HIS A 16 6.62 22.46 6.21
N GLN A 17 5.70 21.58 6.64
CA GLN A 17 4.58 21.95 7.50
C GLN A 17 5.04 22.41 8.89
N LYS A 18 6.18 21.92 9.40
CA LYS A 18 6.80 22.41 10.65
C LYS A 18 7.09 23.92 10.65
N SER A 19 7.27 24.54 9.47
CA SER A 19 7.53 25.98 9.32
C SER A 19 6.26 26.85 9.36
N ARG A 20 5.08 26.26 9.14
CA ARG A 20 3.78 26.93 9.09
C ARG A 20 2.94 26.32 10.20
N LYS A 21 2.70 27.04 11.30
CA LYS A 21 2.03 26.54 12.52
C LYS A 21 0.59 25.97 12.34
N GLU A 22 0.13 25.72 11.12
CA GLU A 22 -1.14 25.09 10.74
C GLU A 22 -0.95 24.19 9.51
N SER A 23 -1.43 22.95 9.57
CA SER A 23 -1.42 21.98 8.46
C SER A 23 -2.82 21.84 7.87
N ARG A 24 -2.96 22.09 6.56
CA ARG A 24 -4.18 21.80 5.80
C ARG A 24 -3.92 20.58 4.92
N PHE A 25 -4.63 19.49 5.18
CA PHE A 25 -4.77 18.36 4.26
C PHE A 25 -6.19 18.40 3.70
N GLY A 26 -6.37 19.09 2.56
CA GLY A 26 -7.71 19.34 2.01
C GLY A 26 -8.58 20.18 2.94
N THR A 27 -9.88 19.86 3.02
CA THR A 27 -10.87 20.53 3.89
C THR A 27 -10.79 20.08 5.35
N ASN A 28 -10.01 19.05 5.67
CA ASN A 28 -9.93 18.51 7.02
C ASN A 28 -8.82 19.19 7.81
N ILE A 29 -9.22 19.93 8.84
CA ILE A 29 -8.31 20.53 9.81
C ILE A 29 -7.96 19.43 10.82
N VAL A 30 -6.78 18.84 10.67
CA VAL A 30 -6.26 17.90 11.67
C VAL A 30 -5.81 18.72 12.87
N ALA A 31 -6.33 18.39 14.05
CA ALA A 31 -5.97 19.09 15.27
C ALA A 31 -4.47 18.90 15.55
N LYS A 32 -3.77 19.98 15.93
CA LYS A 32 -2.33 19.96 16.24
C LYS A 32 -1.93 18.81 17.19
N LYS A 33 -2.77 18.51 18.17
CA LYS A 33 -2.58 17.40 19.13
C LYS A 33 -2.48 16.03 18.47
N GLU A 34 -3.14 15.81 17.34
CA GLU A 34 -3.06 14.56 16.58
C GLU A 34 -1.78 14.50 15.74
N ILE A 35 -1.35 15.64 15.19
CA ILE A 35 -0.06 15.77 14.52
C ILE A 35 1.08 15.49 15.52
N ASP A 36 1.03 16.10 16.70
CA ASP A 36 2.04 15.91 17.75
C ASP A 36 2.11 14.44 18.23
N LYS A 37 0.98 13.71 18.24
CA LYS A 37 0.94 12.27 18.53
C LYS A 37 1.64 11.45 17.45
N ILE A 38 1.38 11.77 16.19
CA ILE A 38 2.02 11.11 15.04
C ILE A 38 3.53 11.39 15.05
N GLU A 39 3.94 12.64 15.30
CA GLU A 39 5.36 13.01 15.39
C GLU A 39 6.09 12.29 16.52
N ASN A 40 5.51 12.25 17.72
CA ASN A 40 6.09 11.52 18.85
C ASN A 40 6.20 10.02 18.55
N TRP A 41 5.18 9.44 17.92
CA TRP A 41 5.21 8.04 17.52
C TRP A 41 6.31 7.77 16.49
N ILE A 42 6.46 8.67 15.50
CA ILE A 42 7.53 8.60 14.50
C ILE A 42 8.91 8.66 15.16
N GLN A 43 9.15 9.62 16.06
CA GLN A 43 10.46 9.76 16.72
C GLN A 43 10.81 8.59 17.63
N THR A 44 9.81 7.91 18.20
CA THR A 44 10.03 6.78 19.11
C THR A 44 10.05 5.42 18.42
N ASN A 45 9.42 5.27 17.25
CA ASN A 45 9.23 3.98 16.58
C ASN A 45 9.81 3.89 15.17
N ILE A 46 10.21 5.00 14.55
CA ILE A 46 11.08 4.91 13.39
C ILE A 46 12.45 4.53 13.91
N ILE A 47 12.81 3.27 13.67
CA ILE A 47 14.18 2.81 13.71
C ILE A 47 14.93 3.74 12.75
N GLU A 48 15.80 4.61 13.28
CA GLU A 48 16.84 5.21 12.46
C GLU A 48 17.64 4.04 11.91
N TYR A 49 17.32 3.67 10.67
CA TYR A 49 18.07 2.65 9.97
C TYR A 49 19.46 3.25 9.79
N ASP A 50 20.43 2.72 10.51
CA ASP A 50 21.84 3.12 10.41
C ASP A 50 22.38 2.65 9.05
N ASP A 51 21.93 3.35 8.00
CA ASP A 51 22.35 3.16 6.62
C ASP A 51 23.87 3.37 6.53
N GLU A 52 24.46 4.22 7.39
CA GLU A 52 25.88 4.50 7.39
C GLU A 52 26.72 3.33 7.88
N GLN A 53 26.38 2.65 8.98
CA GLN A 53 27.14 1.50 9.46
C GLN A 53 27.12 0.33 8.47
N LYS A 54 25.94 -0.05 7.96
CA LYS A 54 25.84 -1.17 7.00
C LYS A 54 26.47 -0.82 5.65
N TYR A 55 26.30 0.40 5.15
CA TYR A 55 26.98 0.86 3.93
C TYR A 55 28.51 0.80 4.08
N ASN A 56 29.03 1.13 5.26
CA ASN A 56 30.45 1.03 5.56
C ASN A 56 30.95 -0.43 5.63
N GLU A 57 30.17 -1.37 6.19
CA GLU A 57 30.46 -2.81 6.10
C GLU A 57 30.50 -3.32 4.65
N TYR A 58 29.54 -2.88 3.81
CA TYR A 58 29.48 -3.28 2.40
C TYR A 58 30.64 -2.71 1.57
N LYS A 59 31.06 -1.48 1.87
CA LYS A 59 32.20 -0.81 1.23
C LYS A 59 33.53 -1.46 1.61
N GLN A 60 33.67 -1.96 2.84
CA GLN A 60 34.87 -2.68 3.29
C GLN A 60 35.00 -4.08 2.65
N ASN A 61 33.89 -4.74 2.31
CA ASN A 61 33.86 -6.08 1.67
C ASN A 61 33.90 -6.06 0.13
N GLY A 62 33.98 -4.88 -0.50
CA GLY A 62 34.45 -4.73 -1.89
C GLY A 62 33.61 -5.31 -3.05
N SER A 63 32.36 -5.77 -2.86
CA SER A 63 31.63 -6.39 -4.00
C SER A 63 30.10 -6.20 -4.06
N ALA A 64 29.50 -5.26 -3.32
CA ALA A 64 28.06 -5.01 -3.41
C ALA A 64 27.73 -4.04 -4.57
N THR A 65 27.05 -4.54 -5.60
CA THR A 65 26.45 -3.72 -6.66
C THR A 65 25.29 -2.88 -6.12
N ALA A 66 25.01 -1.72 -6.72
CA ALA A 66 23.87 -0.88 -6.36
C ALA A 66 22.52 -1.64 -6.37
N LYS A 67 22.41 -2.64 -7.25
CA LYS A 67 21.24 -3.53 -7.33
C LYS A 67 21.09 -4.41 -6.08
N GLN A 68 22.20 -4.95 -5.56
CA GLN A 68 22.19 -5.77 -4.35
C GLN A 68 21.82 -4.93 -3.13
N LEU A 69 22.36 -3.71 -3.01
CA LEU A 69 21.98 -2.77 -1.96
C LEU A 69 20.49 -2.45 -2.02
N TYR A 70 19.97 -2.08 -3.20
CA TYR A 70 18.54 -1.81 -3.38
C TYR A 70 17.68 -3.02 -2.99
N THR A 71 18.04 -4.21 -3.45
CA THR A 71 17.28 -5.44 -3.17
C THR A 71 17.26 -5.71 -1.66
N HIS A 72 18.41 -5.59 -1.01
CA HIS A 72 18.53 -5.80 0.44
C HIS A 72 17.69 -4.80 1.25
N THR A 73 17.80 -3.51 0.92
CA THR A 73 17.03 -2.45 1.58
C THR A 73 15.53 -2.64 1.35
N PHE A 74 15.13 -2.97 0.11
CA PHE A 74 13.74 -3.24 -0.23
C PHE A 74 13.19 -4.43 0.55
N ASP A 75 13.90 -5.56 0.55
CA ASP A 75 13.49 -6.78 1.25
C ASP A 75 13.36 -6.53 2.76
N THR A 76 14.26 -5.74 3.34
CA THR A 76 14.20 -5.37 4.76
C THR A 76 12.93 -4.58 5.06
N PHE A 77 12.64 -3.53 4.28
CA PHE A 77 11.41 -2.75 4.47
C PHE A 77 10.15 -3.59 4.29
N MET A 78 10.12 -4.50 3.30
CA MET A 78 8.98 -5.37 3.06
C MET A 78 8.74 -6.37 4.21
N GLN A 79 9.81 -6.89 4.82
CA GLN A 79 9.72 -7.82 5.95
C GLN A 79 9.28 -7.14 7.25
N GLU A 80 9.71 -5.89 7.48
CA GLU A 80 9.40 -5.15 8.70
C GLU A 80 8.03 -4.45 8.64
N ALA A 81 7.54 -4.16 7.43
CA ALA A 81 6.28 -3.47 7.21
C ALA A 81 5.10 -4.18 7.89
N LYS A 82 4.31 -3.41 8.65
CA LYS A 82 3.04 -3.90 9.23
C LYS A 82 1.90 -3.86 8.24
N ILE A 83 1.95 -2.93 7.29
CA ILE A 83 0.95 -2.73 6.23
C ILE A 83 1.71 -2.48 4.94
N ILE A 84 1.30 -3.17 3.88
CA ILE A 84 1.84 -2.97 2.53
C ILE A 84 0.72 -2.49 1.64
N ILE A 85 0.87 -1.28 1.10
CA ILE A 85 -0.10 -0.65 0.20
C ILE A 85 0.42 -0.79 -1.22
N THR A 86 -0.36 -1.43 -2.08
CA THR A 86 -0.01 -1.68 -3.47
C THR A 86 -1.26 -1.84 -4.32
N THR A 87 -1.14 -1.73 -5.64
CA THR A 87 -2.25 -2.02 -6.54
C THR A 87 -2.44 -3.53 -6.68
N CYS A 88 -3.66 -3.94 -7.03
CA CYS A 88 -3.98 -5.35 -7.31
C CYS A 88 -3.08 -5.96 -8.41
N SER A 89 -2.59 -5.16 -9.36
CA SER A 89 -1.67 -5.65 -10.40
C SER A 89 -0.25 -5.83 -9.89
N THR A 90 0.26 -4.87 -9.11
CA THR A 90 1.66 -4.84 -8.68
C THR A 90 1.98 -5.94 -7.68
N ILE A 91 1.03 -6.36 -6.85
CA ILE A 91 1.24 -7.50 -5.93
C ILE A 91 1.49 -8.83 -6.66
N GLY A 92 1.13 -8.91 -7.94
CA GLY A 92 1.47 -10.03 -8.81
C GLY A 92 2.96 -10.13 -9.18
N ASP A 93 3.80 -9.14 -8.82
CA ASP A 93 5.26 -9.22 -9.03
C ASP A 93 5.87 -10.32 -8.15
N TYR A 94 6.03 -11.49 -8.76
CA TYR A 94 6.60 -12.65 -8.10
C TYR A 94 7.96 -12.36 -7.46
N LYS A 95 8.83 -11.52 -8.05
CA LYS A 95 10.16 -11.29 -7.46
C LYS A 95 10.07 -10.54 -6.13
N ARG A 96 9.14 -9.60 -6.01
CA ARG A 96 8.97 -8.74 -4.82
C ARG A 96 8.14 -9.39 -3.72
N PHE A 97 7.15 -10.22 -4.09
CA PHE A 97 6.15 -10.73 -3.15
C PHE A 97 6.19 -12.25 -2.93
N LYS A 98 7.09 -13.01 -3.58
CA LYS A 98 7.12 -14.49 -3.55
C LYS A 98 7.06 -15.11 -2.15
N ASN A 99 7.75 -14.51 -1.18
CA ASN A 99 7.91 -15.08 0.17
C ASN A 99 7.05 -14.35 1.21
N LEU A 100 6.11 -13.50 0.77
CA LEU A 100 5.24 -12.73 1.67
C LEU A 100 3.84 -13.33 1.67
N ASN A 101 3.30 -13.48 2.87
CA ASN A 101 1.94 -13.92 3.13
C ASN A 101 1.15 -12.77 3.76
N PHE A 102 -0.06 -12.55 3.28
CA PHE A 102 -0.96 -11.50 3.76
C PHE A 102 -2.23 -12.16 4.28
N PRO A 103 -2.29 -12.58 5.56
CA PRO A 103 -3.47 -13.25 6.10
C PRO A 103 -4.71 -12.35 6.05
N VAL A 104 -4.52 -11.03 6.07
CA VAL A 104 -5.59 -10.04 5.89
C VAL A 104 -5.31 -9.23 4.63
N CYS A 105 -6.31 -9.12 3.76
CA CYS A 105 -6.27 -8.29 2.55
C CYS A 105 -7.46 -7.34 2.53
N ILE A 106 -7.18 -6.05 2.29
CA ILE A 106 -8.20 -5.03 2.09
C ILE A 106 -8.06 -4.54 0.66
N ILE A 107 -9.13 -4.61 -0.12
CA ILE A 107 -9.21 -4.04 -1.46
C ILE A 107 -10.12 -2.83 -1.38
N ASP A 108 -9.54 -1.65 -1.52
CA ASP A 108 -10.28 -0.40 -1.61
C ASP A 108 -10.81 -0.17 -3.03
N ASP A 109 -11.94 0.54 -3.14
CA ASP A 109 -12.70 0.75 -4.38
C ASP A 109 -12.88 -0.54 -5.21
N ALA A 110 -13.20 -1.66 -4.54
CA ALA A 110 -13.31 -2.98 -5.13
C ALA A 110 -14.37 -3.07 -6.24
N SER A 111 -15.41 -2.22 -6.22
CA SER A 111 -16.41 -2.08 -7.29
C SER A 111 -15.83 -1.55 -8.61
N GLY A 112 -14.70 -0.84 -8.55
CA GLY A 112 -13.96 -0.33 -9.71
C GLY A 112 -12.96 -1.33 -10.31
N VAL A 113 -12.76 -2.49 -9.67
CA VAL A 113 -11.71 -3.45 -10.04
C VAL A 113 -12.32 -4.70 -10.67
N LEU A 114 -11.85 -5.06 -11.87
CA LEU A 114 -12.23 -6.32 -12.54
C LEU A 114 -11.94 -7.52 -11.64
N GLU A 115 -12.87 -8.49 -11.57
CA GLU A 115 -12.71 -9.70 -10.74
C GLU A 115 -11.31 -10.36 -10.87
N PRO A 116 -10.78 -10.64 -12.08
CA PRO A 116 -9.46 -11.27 -12.21
C PRO A 116 -8.33 -10.49 -11.52
N MET A 117 -8.44 -9.16 -11.47
CA MET A 117 -7.46 -8.31 -10.82
C MET A 117 -7.58 -8.41 -9.30
N SER A 118 -8.80 -8.41 -8.76
CA SER A 118 -9.05 -8.57 -7.32
C SER A 118 -8.59 -9.93 -6.78
N ILE A 119 -8.46 -10.95 -7.63
CA ILE A 119 -7.98 -12.29 -7.25
C ILE A 119 -6.46 -12.34 -7.08
N ILE A 120 -5.69 -11.49 -7.78
CA ILE A 120 -4.22 -11.47 -7.73
C ILE A 120 -3.68 -11.41 -6.28
N PRO A 121 -4.11 -10.47 -5.41
CA PRO A 121 -3.64 -10.42 -4.02
C PRO A 121 -4.00 -11.68 -3.22
N LEU A 122 -5.09 -12.38 -3.57
CA LEU A 122 -5.58 -13.55 -2.81
C LEU A 122 -4.64 -14.75 -2.89
N LYS A 123 -3.73 -14.79 -3.88
CA LYS A 123 -2.68 -15.81 -3.98
C LYS A 123 -1.73 -15.83 -2.77
N HIS A 124 -1.66 -14.75 -2.00
CA HIS A 124 -0.75 -14.60 -0.87
C HIS A 124 -1.31 -15.13 0.46
N GLN A 125 -2.01 -16.27 0.41
CA GLN A 125 -2.57 -16.96 1.58
C GLN A 125 -3.52 -16.08 2.42
N VAL A 126 -4.38 -15.32 1.74
CA VAL A 126 -5.40 -14.49 2.39
C VAL A 126 -6.41 -15.38 3.11
N GLN A 127 -6.63 -15.10 4.40
CA GLN A 127 -7.61 -15.76 5.27
C GLN A 127 -8.82 -14.85 5.53
N GLN A 128 -8.60 -13.53 5.56
CA GLN A 128 -9.63 -12.52 5.72
C GLN A 128 -9.54 -11.50 4.59
N LEU A 129 -10.64 -11.35 3.87
CA LEU A 129 -10.78 -10.38 2.78
C LEU A 129 -11.82 -9.33 3.18
N VAL A 130 -11.45 -8.06 3.05
CA VAL A 130 -12.36 -6.92 3.16
C VAL A 130 -12.40 -6.21 1.82
N LEU A 131 -13.60 -6.03 1.27
CA LEU A 131 -13.84 -5.28 0.05
C LEU A 131 -14.53 -3.97 0.43
N SER A 132 -13.84 -2.85 0.24
CA SER A 132 -14.44 -1.52 0.34
C SER A 132 -14.93 -1.10 -1.04
N SER A 133 -16.07 -0.41 -1.09
CA SER A 133 -16.68 0.05 -2.32
C SER A 133 -17.25 1.44 -2.11
N SER A 134 -17.01 2.32 -3.07
CA SER A 134 -17.73 3.58 -3.18
C SER A 134 -18.83 3.44 -4.23
N GLN A 135 -20.01 4.02 -3.97
CA GLN A 135 -21.14 4.03 -4.93
C GLN A 135 -20.79 4.70 -6.27
N GLN A 136 -19.67 5.42 -6.33
CA GLN A 136 -19.24 6.23 -7.47
C GLN A 136 -18.41 5.45 -8.49
N MET A 137 -17.83 4.31 -8.10
CA MET A 137 -16.93 3.55 -8.96
C MET A 137 -17.58 2.27 -9.49
N GLN A 138 -17.42 2.04 -10.79
CA GLN A 138 -17.81 0.82 -11.48
C GLN A 138 -16.69 0.38 -12.41
N VAL A 139 -16.61 -0.93 -12.63
CA VAL A 139 -15.66 -1.51 -13.56
C VAL A 139 -15.79 -0.90 -14.95
N THR A 140 -14.67 -0.42 -15.47
CA THR A 140 -14.56 0.03 -16.87
C THR A 140 -13.79 -1.01 -17.67
N CYS A 141 -14.38 -1.49 -18.76
CA CYS A 141 -13.73 -2.42 -19.66
C CYS A 141 -14.15 -2.15 -21.12
N MET A 142 -13.41 -2.73 -22.06
CA MET A 142 -13.72 -2.67 -23.49
C MET A 142 -15.09 -3.30 -23.79
N LYS A 143 -15.77 -2.77 -24.82
CA LYS A 143 -17.12 -3.22 -25.22
C LYS A 143 -17.20 -4.73 -25.43
N GLN A 144 -16.18 -5.33 -26.04
CA GLN A 144 -16.10 -6.76 -26.31
C GLN A 144 -16.12 -7.62 -25.03
N LEU A 145 -15.57 -7.10 -23.92
CA LEU A 145 -15.60 -7.79 -22.63
C LEU A 145 -16.95 -7.62 -21.94
N LYS A 146 -17.62 -6.47 -22.10
CA LYS A 146 -19.00 -6.26 -21.65
C LYS A 146 -19.95 -7.22 -22.35
N GLU A 147 -19.85 -7.35 -23.67
CA GLU A 147 -20.70 -8.24 -24.47
C GLU A 147 -20.51 -9.73 -24.10
N LYS A 148 -19.32 -10.09 -23.63
CA LYS A 148 -19.01 -11.45 -23.11
C LYS A 148 -19.38 -11.64 -21.64
N GLY A 149 -19.93 -10.62 -20.99
CA GLY A 149 -20.34 -10.68 -19.59
C GLY A 149 -19.19 -10.83 -18.60
N VAL A 150 -17.96 -10.39 -18.94
CA VAL A 150 -16.76 -10.51 -18.08
C VAL A 150 -16.44 -9.20 -17.34
N CYS A 151 -17.31 -8.19 -17.50
CA CYS A 151 -17.08 -6.84 -17.00
C CYS A 151 -17.76 -6.59 -15.65
N PHE A 152 -17.35 -7.35 -14.65
CA PHE A 152 -17.86 -7.22 -13.29
C PHE A 152 -16.70 -7.34 -12.29
N SER A 153 -16.92 -6.78 -11.11
CA SER A 153 -16.00 -6.85 -9.98
C SER A 153 -16.27 -8.07 -9.11
N LEU A 154 -15.27 -8.46 -8.31
CA LEU A 154 -15.47 -9.47 -7.28
C LEU A 154 -16.48 -9.00 -6.23
N TYR A 155 -16.51 -7.69 -5.95
CA TYR A 155 -17.49 -7.07 -5.05
C TYR A 155 -18.92 -7.31 -5.53
N GLU A 156 -19.24 -7.02 -6.80
CA GLU A 156 -20.57 -7.24 -7.37
C GLU A 156 -20.98 -8.71 -7.33
N LYS A 157 -20.05 -9.63 -7.55
CA LYS A 157 -20.31 -11.07 -7.39
C LYS A 157 -20.69 -11.45 -5.97
N PHE A 158 -19.97 -10.94 -4.97
CA PHE A 158 -20.26 -11.25 -3.57
C PHE A 158 -21.61 -10.69 -3.13
N GLN A 159 -21.97 -9.51 -3.64
CA GLN A 159 -23.30 -8.92 -3.45
C GLN A 159 -24.42 -9.82 -4.00
N GLN A 160 -24.25 -10.38 -5.20
CA GLN A 160 -25.20 -11.32 -5.79
C GLN A 160 -25.35 -12.63 -4.98
N HIS A 161 -24.36 -12.99 -4.18
CA HIS A 161 -24.37 -14.18 -3.32
C HIS A 161 -24.75 -13.89 -1.86
N ASN A 162 -25.24 -12.68 -1.56
CA ASN A 162 -25.68 -12.26 -0.21
C ASN A 162 -24.58 -12.38 0.87
N TYR A 163 -23.34 -12.02 0.52
CA TYR A 163 -22.28 -11.89 1.52
C TYR A 163 -22.57 -10.71 2.48
N PRO A 164 -22.05 -10.74 3.73
CA PRO A 164 -22.26 -9.66 4.68
C PRO A 164 -21.77 -8.30 4.16
N GLU A 165 -22.63 -7.29 4.25
CA GLU A 165 -22.31 -5.91 3.91
C GLU A 165 -22.48 -5.02 5.15
N PHE A 166 -21.53 -4.10 5.34
CA PHE A 166 -21.55 -3.12 6.41
C PHE A 166 -21.59 -1.72 5.80
N GLN A 167 -22.72 -1.04 5.94
CA GLN A 167 -22.88 0.32 5.47
C GLN A 167 -22.37 1.30 6.52
N LEU A 168 -21.42 2.15 6.13
CA LEU A 168 -20.95 3.26 6.95
C LEU A 168 -21.94 4.43 6.80
N THR A 169 -22.49 4.90 7.92
CA THR A 169 -23.44 6.03 8.00
C THR A 169 -22.75 7.35 8.29
#